data_AF-A0A1I4I6I4-F1
#
_entry.id   AF-A0A1I4I6I4-F1
#
_cell.length_a   1.000
_cell.length_b   1.000
_cell.length_c   1.000
_cell.angle_alpha   90.00
_cell.angle_beta   90.00
_cell.angle_gamma   90.00
#
_symmetry.space_group_name_H-M   'P 1'
#
loop_
_entity.id
_entity.type
_entity.pdbx_description
1 polymer ?
#
loop_
_entity_poly.entity_id
_entity_poly.type
_entity_poly.pdbx_seq_one_letter_code
_entity_poly.pdbx_strand_id
1 'polypeptide(L)'
;MQRSKIGEDHAVNQIRTSSGVFCEESETITRIEKRLSQIMNIPIEHSDGLQVLLYTPGQEYRPHYDFFAETSRASANNRISTLVMYLNDVEEGGETAFPMLNFSVVPNHLACRYFSD
;
A
#
# COMPACT_ATOMS: atom_id res chain seq x y z
N MET A 1 -9.10 11.59 8.16
CA MET A 1 -7.96 11.20 7.30
C MET A 1 -7.12 12.43 6.99
N GLN A 2 -5.81 12.28 6.84
CA GLN A 2 -4.88 13.36 6.46
C GLN A 2 -4.18 12.99 5.14
N ARG A 3 -3.64 13.99 4.41
CA ARG A 3 -2.89 13.72 3.18
C ARG A 3 -1.74 12.76 3.48
N SER A 4 -1.60 11.71 2.69
CA SER A 4 -0.52 10.73 2.83
C SER A 4 0.84 11.41 2.66
N LYS A 5 1.80 10.98 3.47
CA LYS A 5 3.20 11.42 3.43
C LYS A 5 4.05 10.32 2.80
N ILE A 6 5.23 10.68 2.29
CA ILE A 6 6.21 9.77 1.71
C ILE A 6 7.57 10.03 2.37
N GLY A 7 8.28 8.97 2.76
CA GLY A 7 9.63 9.08 3.36
C GLY A 7 9.69 9.80 4.73
N GLU A 8 10.92 10.02 5.21
CA GLU A 8 11.23 10.64 6.51
C GLU A 8 10.74 12.10 6.63
N ASP A 9 10.60 12.84 5.52
CA ASP A 9 10.39 14.29 5.54
C ASP A 9 8.96 14.75 5.91
N HIS A 10 8.02 13.83 6.09
CA HIS A 10 6.66 14.12 6.55
C HIS A 10 5.93 15.27 5.81
N ALA A 11 6.33 15.59 4.58
CA ALA A 11 5.83 16.69 3.79
C ALA A 11 4.72 16.27 2.82
N VAL A 12 3.81 17.21 2.55
CA VAL A 12 2.74 17.13 1.54
C VAL A 12 3.39 17.08 0.16
N ASN A 13 3.56 15.89 -0.43
CA ASN A 13 4.32 15.69 -1.67
C ASN A 13 3.41 15.48 -2.91
N GLN A 14 3.76 16.05 -4.07
CA GLN A 14 3.00 15.90 -5.32
C GLN A 14 3.01 14.49 -5.92
N ILE A 15 3.93 13.62 -5.50
CA ILE A 15 4.05 12.24 -5.98
C ILE A 15 2.90 11.37 -5.45
N ARG A 16 2.48 11.59 -4.19
CA ARG A 16 1.37 10.88 -3.53
C ARG A 16 0.31 11.88 -3.08
N THR A 17 -0.81 11.88 -3.78
CA THR A 17 -1.87 12.87 -3.54
C THR A 17 -3.05 12.32 -2.72
N SER A 18 -3.05 11.02 -2.41
CA SER A 18 -4.04 10.36 -1.58
C SER A 18 -4.10 10.90 -0.15
N SER A 19 -5.19 10.59 0.55
CA SER A 19 -5.25 10.64 2.02
C SER A 19 -5.11 9.24 2.61
N GLY A 20 -4.54 9.12 3.80
CA GLY A 20 -4.34 7.81 4.42
C GLY A 20 -4.37 7.82 5.94
N VAL A 21 -4.56 6.63 6.51
CA VAL A 21 -4.52 6.37 7.95
C VAL A 21 -4.07 4.92 8.19
N PHE A 22 -3.24 4.70 9.20
CA PHE A 22 -3.02 3.35 9.73
C PHE A 22 -4.18 3.00 10.64
N CYS A 23 -4.74 1.80 10.46
CA CYS A 23 -5.80 1.32 11.33
C CYS A 23 -5.27 1.12 12.75
N GLU A 24 -6.07 1.52 13.74
CA GLU A 24 -5.78 1.19 15.13
C GLU A 24 -6.01 -0.31 15.39
N GLU A 25 -5.25 -0.86 16.32
CA GLU A 25 -5.40 -2.25 16.72
C GLU A 25 -6.83 -2.52 17.24
N SER A 26 -7.45 -3.55 16.68
CA SER A 26 -8.73 -4.07 17.12
C SER A 26 -8.83 -5.54 16.74
N GLU A 27 -9.75 -6.28 17.35
CA GLU A 27 -9.96 -7.70 17.05
C GLU A 27 -10.16 -7.95 15.53
N THR A 28 -10.90 -7.06 14.87
CA THR A 28 -11.14 -7.14 13.43
C THR A 28 -9.86 -6.95 12.62
N ILE A 29 -9.05 -5.95 12.95
CA ILE A 29 -7.79 -5.66 12.24
C ILE A 29 -6.80 -6.81 12.45
N THR A 30 -6.62 -7.26 13.69
CA THR A 30 -5.76 -8.43 13.99
C THR A 30 -6.21 -9.68 13.25
N ARG A 31 -7.52 -9.91 13.12
CA ARG A 31 -8.06 -11.06 12.36
C ARG A 31 -7.77 -10.94 10.86
N ILE A 32 -7.82 -9.73 10.30
CA ILE A 32 -7.48 -9.48 8.90
C ILE A 32 -5.98 -9.72 8.69
N GLU A 33 -5.12 -9.11 9.51
CA GLU A 33 -3.67 -9.23 9.39
C GLU A 33 -3.20 -10.69 9.55
N LYS A 34 -3.81 -11.46 10.46
CA LYS A 34 -3.55 -12.91 10.58
C LYS A 34 -3.92 -13.71 9.33
N ARG A 35 -4.93 -13.29 8.58
CA ARG A 35 -5.27 -13.92 7.30
C ARG A 35 -4.26 -13.53 6.23
N LEU A 36 -3.85 -12.26 6.20
CA LEU A 36 -2.86 -11.76 5.24
C LEU A 36 -1.49 -12.40 5.47
N SER A 37 -1.07 -12.60 6.73
CA SER A 37 0.19 -13.28 7.06
C SER A 37 0.23 -14.71 6.53
N GLN A 38 -0.90 -15.42 6.56
CA GLN A 38 -1.03 -16.75 5.96
C GLN A 38 -0.96 -16.72 4.43
N ILE A 39 -1.57 -15.73 3.78
CA ILE A 39 -1.54 -15.56 2.31
C ILE A 39 -0.12 -15.23 1.83
N MET A 40 0.53 -14.29 2.51
CA MET A 40 1.88 -13.81 2.17
C MET A 40 2.98 -14.77 2.65
N ASN A 41 2.64 -15.73 3.51
CA ASN A 41 3.57 -16.65 4.15
C ASN A 41 4.69 -15.93 4.92
N ILE A 42 4.34 -14.83 5.60
CA ILE A 42 5.25 -13.99 6.39
C ILE A 42 4.61 -13.79 7.78
N PRO A 43 5.35 -14.02 8.88
CA PRO A 43 4.84 -13.79 10.23
C PRO A 43 4.28 -12.37 10.43
N ILE A 44 3.21 -12.25 11.23
CA ILE A 44 2.50 -10.96 11.43
C ILE A 44 3.39 -9.89 12.06
N GLU A 45 4.42 -10.29 12.80
CA GLU A 45 5.40 -9.43 13.46
C GLU A 45 6.25 -8.62 12.48
N HIS A 46 6.27 -9.00 11.19
CA HIS A 46 6.93 -8.26 10.12
C HIS A 46 6.00 -7.26 9.40
N SER A 47 4.74 -7.15 9.81
CA SER A 47 3.78 -6.21 9.22
C SER A 47 4.06 -4.78 9.69
N ASP A 48 3.99 -3.82 8.75
CA ASP A 48 3.93 -2.38 9.07
C ASP A 48 2.55 -1.95 9.64
N GLY A 49 1.59 -2.88 9.69
CA GLY A 49 0.19 -2.64 10.07
C GLY A 49 -0.69 -2.29 8.87
N LEU A 50 -2.00 -2.49 9.01
CA LEU A 50 -2.95 -2.19 7.93
C LEU A 50 -3.09 -0.67 7.68
N GLN A 51 -2.77 -0.23 6.47
CA GLN A 51 -2.96 1.15 6.02
C GLN A 51 -4.15 1.26 5.05
N VAL A 52 -5.06 2.18 5.32
CA VAL A 52 -6.17 2.53 4.41
C VAL A 52 -5.85 3.82 3.67
N LEU A 53 -6.08 3.81 2.35
CA LEU A 53 -5.88 4.94 1.46
C LEU A 53 -7.17 5.32 0.76
N LEU A 54 -7.40 6.62 0.66
CA LEU A 54 -8.52 7.22 -0.06
C LEU A 54 -7.98 8.08 -1.19
N TYR A 55 -8.42 7.77 -2.40
CA TYR A 55 -8.19 8.54 -3.61
C TYR A 55 -9.53 9.17 -4.04
N THR A 56 -9.57 10.49 -4.20
CA THR A 56 -10.68 11.19 -4.83
C THR A 56 -10.41 11.38 -6.32
N PRO A 57 -11.42 11.70 -7.16
CA PRO A 57 -11.20 11.95 -8.58
C PRO A 57 -10.04 12.92 -8.84
N GLY A 58 -9.15 12.55 -9.77
CA GLY A 58 -7.93 13.30 -10.11
C GLY A 58 -6.74 13.08 -9.19
N GLN A 59 -6.86 12.27 -8.12
CA GLN A 59 -5.71 11.89 -7.30
C GLN A 59 -5.01 10.65 -7.85
N GLU A 60 -3.69 10.66 -7.72
CA GLU A 60 -2.80 9.58 -8.12
C GLU A 60 -1.69 9.32 -7.10
N TYR A 61 -1.03 8.18 -7.28
CA TYR A 61 0.30 7.93 -6.77
C TYR A 61 1.20 7.55 -7.96
N ARG A 62 2.21 8.37 -8.23
CA ARG A 62 3.15 8.11 -9.32
C ARG A 62 3.95 6.82 -9.09
N PRO A 63 4.47 6.19 -10.17
CA PRO A 63 5.29 4.99 -10.05
C PRO A 63 6.44 5.15 -9.06
N HIS A 64 6.59 4.17 -8.17
CA HIS A 64 7.59 4.14 -7.10
C HIS A 64 7.87 2.69 -6.69
N TYR A 65 8.88 2.51 -5.84
CA TYR A 65 9.16 1.26 -5.15
C TYR A 65 8.61 1.30 -3.72
N ASP A 66 8.12 0.17 -3.23
CA ASP A 66 7.63 0.07 -1.85
C ASP A 66 8.77 -0.06 -0.85
N PHE A 67 9.86 -0.71 -1.26
CA PHE A 67 11.10 -0.79 -0.50
C PHE A 67 11.83 0.56 -0.41
N PHE A 68 12.62 0.71 0.64
CA PHE A 68 13.46 1.87 0.88
C PHE A 68 14.77 1.78 0.09
N ALA A 69 15.22 2.90 -0.48
CA ALA A 69 16.53 2.98 -1.12
C ALA A 69 17.66 2.58 -0.14
N GLU A 70 18.73 1.96 -0.64
CA GLU A 70 19.85 1.46 0.19
C GLU A 70 20.46 2.53 1.12
N THR A 71 20.45 3.79 0.68
CA THR A 71 20.95 4.93 1.46
C THR A 71 20.07 5.32 2.65
N SER A 72 18.83 4.83 2.71
CA SER A 72 17.92 5.07 3.84
C SER A 72 18.30 4.17 5.02
N ARG A 73 18.20 4.68 6.25
CA ARG A 73 18.37 3.84 7.45
C ARG A 73 17.36 2.71 7.53
N ALA A 74 16.17 2.90 6.95
CA ALA A 74 15.12 1.89 6.92
C ALA A 74 15.47 0.69 6.03
N SER A 75 16.46 0.80 5.14
CA SER A 75 16.91 -0.32 4.30
C SER A 75 17.50 -1.49 5.10
N ALA A 76 17.93 -1.25 6.35
CA ALA A 76 18.45 -2.30 7.24
C ALA A 76 17.40 -3.36 7.61
N ASN A 77 16.11 -3.02 7.56
CA ASN A 77 14.99 -3.94 7.69
C ASN A 77 13.95 -3.60 6.62
N ASN A 78 14.34 -3.82 5.36
CA ASN A 78 13.58 -3.35 4.22
C ASN A 78 12.29 -4.17 4.01
N ARG A 79 11.34 -3.58 3.27
CA ARG A 79 10.18 -4.30 2.77
C ARG A 79 10.62 -5.30 1.70
N ILE A 80 9.95 -6.45 1.69
CA ILE A 80 10.22 -7.56 0.77
C ILE A 80 9.01 -7.92 -0.09
N SER A 81 7.81 -7.44 0.29
CA SER A 81 6.58 -7.70 -0.44
C SER A 81 5.45 -6.78 0.03
N THR A 82 4.47 -6.59 -0.86
CA THR A 82 3.29 -5.79 -0.62
C THR A 82 2.03 -6.55 -1.03
N LEU A 83 0.96 -6.36 -0.26
CA LEU A 83 -0.39 -6.78 -0.63
C LEU A 83 -1.33 -5.58 -0.62
N VAL A 84 -1.88 -5.25 -1.79
CA VAL A 84 -2.89 -4.20 -1.97
C VAL A 84 -4.28 -4.83 -2.02
N MET A 85 -5.24 -4.33 -1.25
CA MET A 85 -6.65 -4.74 -1.29
C MET A 85 -7.51 -3.61 -1.83
N TYR A 86 -8.43 -3.92 -2.75
CA TYR A 86 -9.38 -2.95 -3.28
C TYR A 86 -10.68 -3.00 -2.46
N LEU A 87 -10.97 -1.90 -1.77
CA LEU A 87 -12.08 -1.82 -0.81
C LEU A 87 -13.41 -1.38 -1.44
N ASN A 88 -13.40 -0.97 -2.71
CA ASN A 88 -14.58 -0.61 -3.49
C ASN A 88 -14.28 -0.73 -4.99
N ASP A 89 -15.33 -0.80 -5.80
CA ASP A 89 -15.23 -0.64 -7.24
C ASP A 89 -14.99 0.84 -7.59
N VAL A 90 -14.26 1.08 -8.68
CA VAL A 90 -13.96 2.41 -9.21
C VAL A 90 -14.60 2.52 -10.59
N GLU A 91 -15.29 3.63 -10.86
CA GLU A 91 -16.03 3.84 -12.11
C GLU A 91 -15.10 3.97 -13.31
N GLU A 92 -14.00 4.72 -13.18
CA GLU A 92 -12.99 4.93 -14.21
C GLU A 92 -11.60 5.15 -13.61
N GLY A 93 -10.56 4.56 -14.21
CA GLY A 93 -9.17 4.64 -13.77
C GLY A 93 -8.89 3.89 -12.46
N GLY A 94 -7.90 4.38 -11.70
CA GLY A 94 -7.54 3.82 -10.38
C GLY A 94 -6.72 2.52 -10.44
N GLU A 95 -6.17 2.18 -11.61
CA GLU A 95 -5.40 0.98 -11.81
C GLU A 95 -4.11 0.96 -10.98
N THR A 96 -3.73 -0.23 -10.52
CA THR A 96 -2.37 -0.48 -10.04
C THR A 96 -1.51 -0.87 -11.23
N ALA A 97 -0.70 0.06 -11.71
CA ALA A 97 0.14 -0.12 -12.89
C ALA A 97 1.58 -0.52 -12.52
N PHE A 98 2.14 -1.44 -13.31
CA PHE A 98 3.54 -1.87 -13.29
C PHE A 98 4.16 -1.53 -14.66
N PRO A 99 4.63 -0.27 -14.86
CA PRO A 99 4.96 0.25 -16.19
C PRO A 99 6.08 -0.54 -16.89
N MET A 100 7.07 -1.00 -16.13
CA MET A 100 8.20 -1.78 -16.66
C MET A 100 7.78 -3.15 -17.20
N LEU A 101 6.63 -3.67 -16.75
CA LEU A 101 6.05 -4.93 -17.21
C LEU A 101 4.96 -4.72 -18.27
N ASN A 102 4.64 -3.46 -18.62
CA ASN A 102 3.49 -3.09 -19.43
C ASN A 102 2.19 -3.80 -18.96
N PHE A 103 1.99 -3.83 -17.65
CA PHE A 103 0.91 -4.56 -16.99
C PHE A 103 0.18 -3.66 -16.00
N SER A 104 -1.13 -3.81 -15.89
CA SER A 104 -1.94 -3.11 -14.89
C SER A 104 -3.08 -3.99 -14.40
N VAL A 105 -3.59 -3.64 -13.21
CA VAL A 105 -4.74 -4.29 -12.58
C VAL A 105 -5.79 -3.24 -12.30
N VAL A 106 -6.98 -3.44 -12.86
CA VAL A 106 -8.15 -2.62 -12.56
C VAL A 106 -8.68 -2.99 -11.16
N PRO A 107 -8.96 -2.02 -10.28
CA PRO A 107 -9.51 -2.28 -8.97
C PRO A 107 -10.87 -2.99 -9.07
N ASN A 108 -11.03 -4.07 -8.32
CA ASN A 108 -12.27 -4.82 -8.21
C ASN A 108 -12.54 -5.11 -6.74
N HIS A 109 -13.74 -4.79 -6.26
CA HIS A 109 -14.09 -4.90 -4.86
C HIS A 109 -13.76 -6.29 -4.27
N LEU A 110 -13.02 -6.30 -3.16
CA LEU A 110 -12.53 -7.48 -2.44
C LEU A 110 -11.44 -8.30 -3.14
N ALA A 111 -11.02 -7.90 -4.34
CA ALA A 111 -9.80 -8.45 -4.92
C ALA A 111 -8.56 -7.89 -4.21
N CYS A 112 -7.49 -8.67 -4.25
CA CYS A 112 -6.18 -8.25 -3.75
C CYS A 112 -5.09 -8.52 -4.77
N ARG A 113 -4.00 -7.76 -4.67
CA ARG A 113 -2.80 -7.94 -5.47
C ARG A 113 -1.60 -8.06 -4.57
N TYR A 114 -0.93 -9.20 -4.66
CA TYR A 114 0.34 -9.47 -4.00
C TYR A 114 1.48 -9.38 -5.00
N PHE A 115 2.59 -8.78 -4.59
CA PHE A 115 3.86 -8.78 -5.31
C PHE A 115 5.01 -8.69 -4.32
N SER A 116 6.14 -9.31 -4.66
CA SER A 116 7.40 -9.22 -3.92
C SER A 116 8.36 -8.31 -4.64
N ASP A 117 9.15 -7.57 -3.87
CA ASP A 117 10.20 -6.67 -4.36
C ASP A 117 11.43 -7.42 -4.89
#